data_AF-K9G9S8-F1
#
_entry.id   AF-K9G9S8-F1
#
_cell.length_a   1.000
_cell.length_b   1.000
_cell.length_c   1.000
_cell.angle_alpha   90.00
_cell.angle_beta   90.00
_cell.angle_gamma   90.00
#
_symmetry.space_group_name_H-M   'P 1'
#
loop_
_entity.id
_entity.type
_entity.pdbx_description
1 polymer ?
#
loop_
_entity_poly.entity_id
_entity_poly.type
_entity_poly.pdbx_seq_one_letter_code
_entity_poly.pdbx_strand_id
1 'polypeptide(L)'
;MWILSFWVFPVISGSTLVAMLSTWAADGKPIYSTMSNGLTIPYISHIGAEGLKPLFITGSVVTVVFMDLGLLSERWLRHAGQLARNKGRFDKTCAVGSIFFSITGALGLILLSIFDTKHHHNLHDGFLGMFIASYVVCALLVCLEYIQIGRFYHPQARILIVSFAIKALFVVCELAVGITFAVCVKAGNKKNAAAVCEWVAALIFAFFVFSFVIDLLPSVRTKRHVPQGEKYARPGVEERPIDF
;
A
#
# COMPACT_ATOMS: atom_id res chain seq x y z
N MET A 1 -6.73 -10.02 24.72
CA MET A 1 -5.36 -9.65 24.33
C MET A 1 -5.06 -10.39 23.03
N TRP A 2 -4.94 -9.69 21.90
CA TRP A 2 -4.46 -10.30 20.66
C TRP A 2 -3.00 -9.86 20.48
N ILE A 3 -2.10 -10.83 20.60
CA ILE A 3 -0.62 -10.69 20.64
C ILE A 3 -0.01 -10.57 19.23
N LEU A 4 -0.81 -10.70 18.17
CA LEU A 4 -0.37 -10.40 16.81
C LEU A 4 -0.34 -8.89 16.60
N SER A 5 0.83 -8.35 16.86
CA SER A 5 1.27 -7.01 16.50
C SER A 5 1.11 -6.75 15.02
N PHE A 6 0.02 -6.09 14.62
CA PHE A 6 -0.27 -5.70 13.23
C PHE A 6 0.84 -4.84 12.58
N TRP A 7 1.82 -4.36 13.34
CA TRP A 7 3.02 -3.66 12.87
C TRP A 7 4.13 -4.56 12.28
N VAL A 8 4.03 -5.89 12.35
CA VAL A 8 5.03 -6.81 11.77
C VAL A 8 4.85 -7.00 10.27
N PHE A 9 3.62 -7.03 9.78
CA PHE A 9 3.30 -7.25 8.37
C PHE A 9 3.91 -6.26 7.36
N PRO A 10 3.98 -4.95 7.68
CA PRO A 10 4.64 -3.98 6.83
C PRO A 10 6.17 -4.19 6.78
N VAL A 11 6.83 -4.47 7.92
CA VAL A 11 8.28 -4.74 7.95
C VAL A 11 8.67 -5.89 7.01
N ILE A 12 7.83 -6.93 6.89
CA ILE A 12 8.06 -8.06 5.99
C ILE A 12 7.97 -7.63 4.52
N SER A 13 7.02 -6.77 4.16
CA SER A 13 6.89 -6.22 2.80
C SER A 13 8.15 -5.42 2.39
N GLY A 14 8.61 -4.49 3.24
CA GLY A 14 9.83 -3.72 2.99
C GLY A 14 11.10 -4.59 2.99
N SER A 15 11.13 -5.65 3.80
CA SER A 15 12.27 -6.58 3.84
C SER A 15 12.48 -7.31 2.51
N THR A 16 11.43 -7.54 1.71
CA THR A 16 11.56 -8.19 0.41
C THR A 16 12.31 -7.30 -0.57
N LEU A 17 11.95 -6.02 -0.66
CA LEU A 17 12.64 -5.05 -1.54
C LEU A 17 14.09 -4.85 -1.11
N VAL A 18 14.33 -4.70 0.20
CA VAL A 18 15.68 -4.58 0.75
C VAL A 18 16.49 -5.84 0.50
N ALA A 19 15.92 -7.04 0.70
CA ALA A 19 16.60 -8.30 0.44
C ALA A 19 16.99 -8.47 -1.03
N MET A 20 16.09 -8.11 -1.96
CA MET A 20 16.39 -8.16 -3.40
C MET A 20 17.52 -7.19 -3.77
N LEU A 21 17.50 -5.97 -3.25
CA LEU A 21 18.54 -4.97 -3.52
C LEU A 21 19.89 -5.36 -2.87
N SER A 22 19.86 -5.81 -1.61
CA SER A 22 21.05 -6.21 -0.87
C SER A 22 21.71 -7.44 -1.49
N THR A 23 20.93 -8.43 -1.95
CA THR A 23 21.48 -9.61 -2.63
C THR A 23 22.16 -9.24 -3.94
N TRP A 24 21.50 -8.40 -4.76
CA TRP A 24 22.12 -7.91 -6.00
C TRP A 24 23.42 -7.13 -5.73
N ALA A 25 23.45 -6.32 -4.66
CA ALA A 25 24.66 -5.60 -4.26
C ALA A 25 25.78 -6.54 -3.76
N ALA A 26 25.42 -7.59 -3.00
CA ALA A 26 26.35 -8.59 -2.48
C ALA A 26 26.95 -9.47 -3.57
N ASP A 27 26.18 -9.80 -4.62
CA ASP A 27 26.62 -10.56 -5.78
C ASP A 27 27.54 -9.77 -6.73
N GLY A 28 27.96 -8.56 -6.34
CA GLY A 28 28.86 -7.73 -7.14
C GLY A 28 28.17 -6.96 -8.26
N LYS A 29 26.85 -6.73 -8.15
CA LYS A 29 26.04 -5.97 -9.12
C LYS A 29 26.03 -6.61 -10.52
N PRO A 30 25.59 -7.88 -10.63
CA PRO A 30 25.55 -8.56 -11.92
C PRO A 30 24.65 -7.84 -12.91
N ILE A 31 25.02 -7.91 -14.19
CA ILE A 31 24.20 -7.48 -15.32
C ILE A 31 23.44 -8.70 -15.82
N TYR A 32 22.12 -8.66 -15.69
CA TYR A 32 21.22 -9.77 -16.04
C TYR A 32 20.98 -9.86 -17.55
N SER A 33 20.65 -11.06 -18.04
CA SER A 33 20.39 -11.30 -19.47
C SER A 33 19.15 -10.56 -20.00
N THR A 34 18.18 -10.26 -19.14
CA THR A 34 17.02 -9.42 -19.46
C THR A 34 17.35 -7.93 -19.54
N MET A 35 18.58 -7.50 -19.17
CA MET A 35 19.00 -6.11 -19.26
C MET A 35 19.48 -5.77 -20.68
N SER A 36 18.76 -4.87 -21.36
CA SER A 36 19.18 -4.38 -22.67
C SER A 36 20.49 -3.56 -22.60
N ASN A 37 21.28 -3.55 -23.68
CA ASN A 37 22.51 -2.77 -23.82
C ASN A 37 22.35 -1.32 -23.32
N GLY A 38 23.23 -0.90 -22.41
CA GLY A 38 23.27 0.45 -21.82
C GLY A 38 22.51 0.63 -20.49
N LEU A 39 21.82 -0.41 -20.01
CA LEU A 39 21.20 -0.41 -18.68
C LEU A 39 22.25 -0.82 -17.62
N THR A 40 22.51 0.06 -16.65
CA THR A 40 23.47 -0.16 -15.55
C THR A 40 22.77 -0.42 -14.22
N ILE A 41 21.51 0.03 -14.08
CA ILE A 41 20.69 -0.18 -12.89
C ILE A 41 19.57 -1.18 -13.26
N PRO A 42 19.48 -2.35 -12.60
CA PRO A 42 18.41 -3.30 -12.89
C PRO A 42 17.07 -2.78 -12.36
N TYR A 43 16.02 -3.06 -13.14
CA TYR A 43 14.64 -3.01 -12.65
C TYR A 43 14.46 -4.07 -11.55
N ILE A 44 13.54 -3.84 -10.60
CA ILE A 44 13.19 -4.82 -9.57
C ILE A 44 12.78 -6.14 -10.22
N SER A 45 11.98 -6.04 -11.29
CA SER A 45 11.52 -7.15 -12.10
C SER A 45 12.66 -7.97 -12.74
N HIS A 46 13.82 -7.38 -13.04
CA HIS A 46 14.98 -8.12 -13.56
C HIS A 46 15.64 -8.99 -12.48
N ILE A 47 15.85 -8.45 -11.28
CA ILE A 47 16.36 -9.21 -10.14
C ILE A 47 15.39 -10.36 -9.80
N GLY A 48 14.09 -10.05 -9.83
CA GLY A 48 13.02 -11.01 -9.62
C GLY A 48 12.95 -12.10 -10.72
N ALA A 49 13.33 -11.81 -11.95
CA ALA A 49 13.25 -12.78 -13.04
C ALA A 49 14.40 -13.81 -13.05
N GLU A 50 15.63 -13.40 -12.71
CA GLU A 50 16.82 -14.23 -12.93
C GLU A 50 17.43 -14.88 -11.68
N GLY A 51 17.32 -14.25 -10.50
CA GLY A 51 17.94 -14.78 -9.27
C GLY A 51 16.96 -15.04 -8.12
N LEU A 52 15.95 -14.19 -7.98
CA LEU A 52 15.14 -14.13 -6.76
C LEU A 52 13.63 -14.27 -7.02
N LYS A 53 13.25 -15.03 -8.05
CA LYS A 53 11.84 -15.23 -8.42
C LYS A 53 10.94 -15.72 -7.28
N PRO A 54 11.34 -16.75 -6.50
CA PRO A 54 10.52 -17.19 -5.37
C PRO A 54 10.35 -16.10 -4.29
N LEU A 55 11.39 -15.31 -4.05
CA LEU A 55 11.36 -14.21 -3.08
C LEU A 55 10.44 -13.08 -3.57
N PHE A 56 10.54 -12.72 -4.86
CA PHE A 56 9.70 -11.68 -5.46
C PHE A 56 8.21 -12.04 -5.47
N ILE A 57 7.88 -13.31 -5.79
CA ILE A 57 6.50 -13.81 -5.73
C ILE A 57 6.00 -13.81 -4.29
N THR A 58 6.77 -14.37 -3.35
CA THR A 58 6.37 -14.48 -1.95
C THR A 58 6.14 -13.10 -1.33
N GLY A 59 7.07 -12.16 -1.52
CA GLY A 59 6.95 -10.81 -0.98
C GLY A 59 5.81 -10.01 -1.61
N SER A 60 5.57 -10.18 -2.91
CA SER A 60 4.42 -9.59 -3.61
C SER A 60 3.10 -10.09 -3.02
N VAL A 61 2.93 -11.42 -2.87
CA VAL A 61 1.74 -12.05 -2.28
C VAL A 61 1.51 -11.56 -0.85
N VAL A 62 2.55 -11.61 -0.02
CA VAL A 62 2.46 -11.15 1.38
C VAL A 62 2.02 -9.69 1.42
N THR A 63 2.67 -8.80 0.65
CA THR A 63 2.38 -7.37 0.66
C THR A 63 0.91 -7.08 0.34
N VAL A 64 0.38 -7.66 -0.73
CA VAL A 64 -0.98 -7.32 -1.19
C VAL A 64 -2.06 -7.98 -0.35
N VAL A 65 -1.84 -9.20 0.14
CA VAL A 65 -2.78 -9.85 1.07
C VAL A 65 -2.91 -9.05 2.36
N PHE A 66 -1.79 -8.58 2.93
CA PHE A 66 -1.84 -7.76 4.14
C PHE A 66 -2.46 -6.37 3.90
N MET A 67 -2.22 -5.78 2.73
CA MET A 67 -2.88 -4.53 2.34
C MET A 67 -4.42 -4.71 2.25
N ASP A 68 -4.88 -5.74 1.55
CA ASP A 68 -6.32 -6.04 1.42
C ASP A 68 -6.96 -6.34 2.78
N LEU A 69 -6.29 -7.14 3.62
CA LEU A 69 -6.74 -7.40 4.99
C LEU A 69 -6.79 -6.12 5.83
N GLY A 70 -5.88 -5.17 5.62
CA GLY A 70 -5.89 -3.86 6.27
C GLY A 70 -7.16 -3.07 5.93
N LEU A 71 -7.48 -2.95 4.64
CA LEU A 71 -8.69 -2.28 4.16
C LEU A 71 -9.98 -2.97 4.63
N LEU A 72 -10.02 -4.30 4.59
CA LEU A 72 -11.15 -5.08 5.10
C LEU A 72 -11.32 -4.92 6.62
N SER A 73 -10.22 -4.89 7.37
CA SER A 73 -10.22 -4.68 8.81
C SER A 73 -10.74 -3.30 9.17
N GLU A 74 -10.27 -2.25 8.49
CA GLU A 74 -10.82 -0.90 8.67
C GLU A 74 -12.33 -0.88 8.46
N ARG A 75 -12.81 -1.51 7.37
CA ARG A 75 -14.23 -1.56 7.06
C ARG A 75 -15.02 -2.27 8.16
N TRP A 76 -14.52 -3.41 8.64
CA TRP A 76 -15.16 -4.16 9.71
C TRP A 76 -15.18 -3.36 11.02
N LEU A 77 -14.08 -2.71 11.39
CA LEU A 77 -13.96 -1.89 12.61
C LEU A 77 -14.87 -0.66 12.58
N ARG A 78 -15.08 -0.04 11.41
CA ARG A 78 -16.05 1.05 11.23
C ARG A 78 -17.50 0.56 11.38
N HIS A 79 -17.79 -0.65 10.92
CA HIS A 79 -19.11 -1.28 11.12
C HIS A 79 -19.35 -1.71 12.57
N ALA A 80 -18.33 -2.25 13.24
CA ALA A 80 -18.37 -2.63 14.65
C ALA A 80 -18.44 -1.43 15.61
N GLY A 81 -18.29 -0.21 15.10
CA GLY A 81 -18.32 1.03 15.90
C GLY A 81 -17.03 1.30 16.68
N GLN A 82 -15.95 0.59 16.39
CA GLN A 82 -14.63 0.83 17.00
C GLN A 82 -13.87 1.98 16.30
N LEU A 83 -14.18 2.25 15.03
CA LEU A 83 -13.70 3.40 14.26
C LEU A 83 -14.86 4.34 13.87
N ALA A 84 -14.53 5.52 13.34
CA ALA A 84 -15.50 6.49 12.87
C ALA A 84 -16.43 5.90 11.80
N ARG A 85 -17.71 5.76 12.14
CA ARG A 85 -18.69 5.07 11.31
C ARG A 85 -19.07 5.90 10.09
N ASN A 86 -19.18 5.24 8.94
CA ASN A 86 -19.70 5.81 7.69
C ASN A 86 -21.17 6.19 7.86
N LYS A 87 -21.51 7.44 7.51
CA LYS A 87 -22.88 7.99 7.63
C LYS A 87 -23.58 8.13 6.28
N GLY A 88 -22.83 8.40 5.21
CA GLY A 88 -23.39 8.69 3.89
C GLY A 88 -23.66 7.45 3.05
N ARG A 89 -24.15 7.69 1.82
CA ARG A 89 -24.11 6.70 0.73
C ARG A 89 -22.79 6.79 -0.05
N PHE A 90 -22.25 8.00 -0.21
CA PHE A 90 -21.03 8.27 -0.97
C PHE A 90 -19.79 7.60 -0.36
N ASP A 91 -19.54 7.81 0.94
CA ASP A 91 -18.48 7.15 1.70
C ASP A 91 -18.58 5.62 1.64
N LYS A 92 -19.80 5.05 1.66
CA LYS A 92 -19.99 3.61 1.48
C LYS A 92 -19.63 3.14 0.07
N THR A 93 -20.01 3.87 -0.97
CA THR A 93 -19.66 3.53 -2.36
C THR A 93 -18.14 3.64 -2.57
N CYS A 94 -17.50 4.69 -2.07
CA CYS A 94 -16.05 4.83 -2.09
C CYS A 94 -15.34 3.65 -1.39
N ALA A 95 -15.83 3.25 -0.21
CA ALA A 95 -15.27 2.12 0.54
C ALA A 95 -15.41 0.77 -0.19
N VAL A 96 -16.55 0.52 -0.85
CA VAL A 96 -16.74 -0.72 -1.62
C VAL A 96 -15.89 -0.70 -2.89
N GLY A 97 -15.82 0.45 -3.55
CA GLY A 97 -14.98 0.62 -4.74
C GLY A 97 -13.49 0.45 -4.43
N SER A 98 -12.99 1.01 -3.31
CA SER A 98 -11.58 0.86 -2.92
C SER A 98 -11.22 -0.60 -2.68
N ILE A 99 -12.07 -1.38 -2.01
CA ILE A 99 -11.85 -2.82 -1.82
C ILE A 99 -11.77 -3.56 -3.17
N PHE A 100 -12.69 -3.28 -4.10
CA PHE A 100 -12.69 -3.90 -5.41
C PHE A 100 -11.41 -3.61 -6.21
N PHE A 101 -10.99 -2.34 -6.24
CA PHE A 101 -9.77 -1.95 -6.94
C PHE A 101 -8.51 -2.44 -6.22
N SER A 102 -8.52 -2.57 -4.89
CA SER A 102 -7.41 -3.17 -4.13
C SER A 102 -7.19 -4.62 -4.52
N ILE A 103 -8.25 -5.44 -4.54
CA ILE A 103 -8.18 -6.85 -4.97
C ILE A 103 -7.69 -6.95 -6.43
N THR A 104 -8.19 -6.06 -7.30
CA THR A 104 -7.75 -6.01 -8.71
C THR A 104 -6.27 -5.67 -8.82
N GLY A 105 -5.78 -4.70 -8.03
CA GLY A 105 -4.36 -4.37 -7.94
C GLY A 105 -3.51 -5.49 -7.34
N ALA A 106 -4.03 -6.20 -6.33
CA ALA A 106 -3.38 -7.36 -5.71
C ALA A 106 -3.15 -8.48 -6.73
N LEU A 107 -4.19 -8.81 -7.52
CA LEU A 107 -4.06 -9.74 -8.63
C LEU A 107 -3.01 -9.26 -9.65
N GLY A 108 -2.99 -7.97 -9.99
CA GLY A 108 -1.96 -7.38 -10.86
C GLY A 108 -0.54 -7.64 -10.37
N LEU A 109 -0.25 -7.36 -9.09
CA LEU A 109 1.10 -7.56 -8.52
C LEU A 109 1.49 -9.04 -8.43
N ILE A 110 0.56 -9.91 -8.07
CA ILE A 110 0.83 -11.35 -8.00
C ILE A 110 1.11 -11.88 -9.40
N LEU A 111 0.27 -11.55 -10.39
CA LEU A 111 0.42 -12.03 -11.75
C LEU A 111 1.70 -11.50 -12.41
N LEU A 112 2.05 -10.21 -12.25
CA LEU A 112 3.32 -9.68 -12.78
C LEU A 112 4.55 -10.35 -12.13
N SER A 113 4.44 -10.78 -10.87
CA SER A 113 5.54 -11.50 -10.20
C SER A 113 5.73 -12.92 -10.73
N ILE A 114 4.67 -13.57 -11.22
CA ILE A 114 4.69 -14.92 -11.81
C ILE A 114 5.13 -14.85 -13.27
N PHE A 115 4.49 -13.99 -14.06
CA PHE A 115 4.81 -13.71 -15.46
C PHE A 115 5.97 -12.72 -15.53
N ASP A 116 7.18 -13.26 -15.41
CA ASP A 116 8.41 -12.48 -15.38
C ASP A 116 8.76 -11.83 -16.74
N THR A 117 9.68 -10.87 -16.68
CA THR A 117 10.22 -10.16 -17.84
C THR A 117 11.05 -11.03 -18.77
N LYS A 118 11.48 -12.22 -18.33
CA LYS A 118 12.33 -13.14 -19.11
C LYS A 118 11.53 -13.98 -20.10
N HIS A 119 10.41 -14.53 -19.66
CA HIS A 119 9.61 -15.48 -20.44
C HIS A 119 8.32 -14.84 -20.98
N HIS A 120 7.78 -13.81 -20.31
CA HIS A 120 6.44 -13.28 -20.60
C HIS A 120 6.38 -11.74 -20.51
N HIS A 121 7.31 -11.01 -21.14
CA HIS A 121 7.42 -9.55 -20.99
C HIS A 121 6.10 -8.79 -21.28
N ASN A 122 5.36 -9.14 -22.34
CA ASN A 122 4.10 -8.46 -22.68
C ASN A 122 3.02 -8.64 -21.61
N LEU A 123 2.96 -9.83 -20.98
CA LEU A 123 2.04 -10.08 -19.88
C LEU A 123 2.49 -9.32 -18.63
N HIS A 124 3.79 -9.34 -18.34
CA HIS A 124 4.39 -8.58 -17.23
C HIS A 124 4.01 -7.10 -17.29
N ASP A 125 4.25 -6.46 -18.44
CA ASP A 125 3.99 -5.04 -18.65
C ASP A 125 2.49 -4.72 -18.53
N GLY A 126 1.62 -5.60 -19.04
CA GLY A 126 0.17 -5.48 -18.90
C GLY A 126 -0.29 -5.56 -17.44
N PHE A 127 0.22 -6.53 -16.68
CA PHE A 127 -0.10 -6.68 -15.25
C PHE A 127 0.50 -5.57 -14.38
N LEU A 128 1.67 -5.02 -14.76
CA LEU A 128 2.23 -3.82 -14.15
C LEU A 128 1.30 -2.62 -14.35
N GLY A 129 0.76 -2.42 -15.55
CA GLY A 129 -0.24 -1.39 -15.83
C GLY A 129 -1.52 -1.58 -15.00
N MET A 130 -2.02 -2.81 -14.92
CA MET A 130 -3.18 -3.17 -14.10
C MET A 130 -2.97 -2.89 -12.61
N PHE A 131 -1.80 -3.27 -12.08
CA PHE A 131 -1.37 -3.01 -10.70
C PHE A 131 -1.38 -1.50 -10.40
N ILE A 132 -0.66 -0.69 -11.19
CA ILE A 132 -0.55 0.75 -10.97
C ILE A 132 -1.91 1.43 -11.07
N ALA A 133 -2.65 1.19 -12.14
CA ALA A 133 -3.94 1.86 -12.37
C ALA A 133 -4.95 1.53 -11.26
N SER A 134 -5.04 0.26 -10.87
CA SER A 134 -6.00 -0.18 -9.85
C SER A 134 -5.66 0.40 -8.48
N TYR A 135 -4.40 0.39 -8.05
CA TYR A 135 -4.04 0.95 -6.75
C TYR A 135 -4.12 2.47 -6.68
N VAL A 136 -3.86 3.18 -7.79
CA VAL A 136 -4.11 4.62 -7.87
C VAL A 136 -5.60 4.93 -7.66
N VAL A 137 -6.49 4.23 -8.37
CA VAL A 137 -7.93 4.42 -8.22
C VAL A 137 -8.38 4.04 -6.80
N CYS A 138 -7.89 2.93 -6.26
CA CYS A 138 -8.13 2.52 -4.87
C CYS A 138 -7.75 3.63 -3.89
N ALA A 139 -6.54 4.19 -4.00
CA ALA A 139 -6.05 5.19 -3.06
C ALA A 139 -6.82 6.52 -3.17
N LEU A 140 -7.25 6.91 -4.37
CA LEU A 140 -8.14 8.06 -4.55
C LEU A 140 -9.50 7.83 -3.87
N LEU A 141 -10.10 6.65 -4.01
CA LEU A 141 -11.36 6.31 -3.35
C LEU A 141 -11.24 6.29 -1.82
N VAL A 142 -10.13 5.76 -1.28
CA VAL A 142 -9.82 5.84 0.16
C VAL A 142 -9.70 7.30 0.60
N CYS A 143 -8.96 8.13 -0.13
CA CYS A 143 -8.83 9.56 0.19
C CYS A 143 -10.20 10.27 0.21
N LEU A 144 -11.07 9.98 -0.77
CA LEU A 144 -12.43 10.55 -0.83
C LEU A 144 -13.30 10.10 0.35
N GLU A 145 -13.21 8.82 0.75
CA GLU A 145 -13.87 8.32 1.96
C GLU A 145 -13.39 9.08 3.21
N TYR A 146 -12.08 9.27 3.36
CA TYR A 146 -11.49 9.97 4.50
C TYR A 146 -11.90 11.44 4.57
N ILE A 147 -11.92 12.15 3.43
CA ILE A 147 -12.41 13.54 3.37
C ILE A 147 -13.86 13.60 3.83
N GLN A 148 -14.71 12.69 3.33
CA GLN A 148 -16.13 12.69 3.66
C GLN A 148 -16.38 12.41 5.14
N ILE A 149 -15.66 11.44 5.72
CA ILE A 149 -15.75 11.12 7.16
C ILE A 149 -15.17 12.27 7.99
N GLY A 150 -14.04 12.84 7.60
CA GLY A 150 -13.43 14.00 8.26
C GLY A 150 -14.39 15.19 8.37
N ARG A 151 -15.17 15.47 7.32
CA ARG A 151 -16.21 16.51 7.34
C ARG A 151 -17.32 16.27 8.37
N PHE A 152 -17.68 15.01 8.62
CA PHE A 152 -18.76 14.66 9.56
C PHE A 152 -18.34 14.67 11.03
N TYR A 153 -17.06 14.44 11.33
CA TYR A 153 -16.52 14.33 12.70
C TYR A 153 -15.59 15.49 13.08
N HIS A 154 -15.50 16.52 12.23
CA HIS A 154 -14.81 17.77 12.54
C HIS A 154 -15.47 18.48 13.74
N PRO A 155 -14.74 18.94 14.78
CA PRO A 155 -13.28 19.10 14.90
C PRO A 155 -12.53 18.00 15.68
N GLN A 156 -13.23 16.97 16.18
CA GLN A 156 -12.64 15.91 17.03
C GLN A 156 -11.82 14.88 16.22
N ALA A 157 -11.64 15.09 14.92
CA ALA A 157 -11.02 14.17 13.96
C ALA A 157 -9.51 14.39 13.70
N ARG A 158 -8.73 14.89 14.66
CA ARG A 158 -7.30 15.19 14.47
C ARG A 158 -6.48 13.99 13.94
N ILE A 159 -6.67 12.81 14.53
CA ILE A 159 -5.97 11.58 14.10
C ILE A 159 -6.38 11.20 12.66
N LEU A 160 -7.66 11.37 12.33
CA LEU A 160 -8.20 11.07 11.01
C LEU A 160 -7.62 12.01 9.93
N ILE A 161 -7.45 13.29 10.27
CA ILE A 161 -6.85 14.30 9.38
C ILE A 161 -5.36 14.02 9.15
N VAL A 162 -4.61 13.65 10.20
CA VAL A 162 -3.20 13.28 10.07
C VAL A 162 -3.04 12.05 9.18
N SER A 163 -3.83 11.00 9.40
CA SER A 163 -3.76 9.81 8.55
C SER A 163 -4.13 10.12 7.09
N PHE A 164 -5.17 10.94 6.88
CA PHE A 164 -5.52 11.43 5.56
C PHE A 164 -4.36 12.18 4.89
N ALA A 165 -3.71 13.12 5.59
CA ALA A 165 -2.62 13.91 5.03
C ALA A 165 -1.42 13.03 4.63
N ILE A 166 -1.08 12.04 5.46
CA ILE A 166 -0.01 11.08 5.17
C ILE A 166 -0.35 10.27 3.91
N LYS A 167 -1.58 9.76 3.79
CA LYS A 167 -2.01 9.00 2.61
C LYS A 167 -2.06 9.85 1.34
N ALA A 168 -2.59 11.06 1.44
CA ALA A 168 -2.63 11.99 0.32
C ALA A 168 -1.21 12.32 -0.17
N LEU A 169 -0.25 12.50 0.75
CA LEU A 169 1.15 12.69 0.40
C LEU A 169 1.70 11.49 -0.38
N PHE A 170 1.49 10.26 0.11
CA PHE A 170 1.91 9.05 -0.60
C PHE A 170 1.29 8.95 -2.00
N VAL A 171 -0.01 9.21 -2.15
CA VAL A 171 -0.69 9.18 -3.46
C VAL A 171 -0.11 10.20 -4.43
N VAL A 172 0.14 11.43 -3.97
CA VAL A 172 0.73 12.49 -4.82
C VAL A 172 2.15 12.12 -5.24
N CYS A 173 2.97 11.63 -4.30
CA CYS A 173 4.33 11.16 -4.60
C CYS A 173 4.33 9.99 -5.59
N GLU A 174 3.46 8.99 -5.37
CA GLU A 174 3.35 7.82 -6.24
C GLU A 174 2.88 8.19 -7.65
N LEU A 175 1.90 9.09 -7.77
CA LEU A 175 1.46 9.62 -9.06
C LEU A 175 2.58 10.37 -9.79
N ALA A 176 3.34 11.19 -9.08
CA ALA A 176 4.45 11.94 -9.66
C ALA A 176 5.56 11.00 -10.18
N VAL A 177 5.93 9.99 -9.39
CA VAL A 177 6.94 9.00 -9.77
C VAL A 177 6.40 8.11 -10.91
N GLY A 178 5.15 7.67 -10.85
CA GLY A 178 4.50 6.86 -11.88
C GLY A 178 4.41 7.57 -13.24
N ILE A 179 4.08 8.85 -13.26
CA ILE A 179 4.10 9.66 -14.49
C ILE A 179 5.53 9.77 -15.03
N THR A 180 6.51 10.02 -14.16
CA THR A 180 7.93 10.11 -14.54
C THR A 180 8.41 8.78 -15.11
N PHE A 181 8.04 7.66 -14.50
CA PHE A 181 8.32 6.31 -14.98
C PHE A 181 7.74 6.09 -16.38
N ALA A 182 6.44 6.36 -16.57
CA ALA A 182 5.77 6.17 -17.86
C ALA A 182 6.40 7.02 -18.98
N VAL A 183 6.78 8.28 -18.68
CA VAL A 183 7.49 9.15 -19.62
C VAL A 183 8.88 8.60 -19.96
N CYS A 184 9.63 8.13 -18.96
CA CYS A 184 10.97 7.59 -19.18
C CYS A 184 10.96 6.28 -19.98
N VAL A 185 9.98 5.40 -19.73
CA VAL A 185 9.75 4.17 -20.51
C VAL A 185 9.39 4.53 -21.95
N LYS A 186 8.45 5.46 -22.17
CA LYS A 186 8.02 5.89 -23.51
C LYS A 186 9.15 6.57 -24.31
N ALA A 187 10.03 7.32 -23.65
CA ALA A 187 11.17 7.96 -24.31
C ALA A 187 12.23 6.96 -24.79
N GLY A 188 12.33 5.77 -24.18
CA GLY A 188 13.20 4.67 -24.60
C GLY A 188 14.70 4.86 -24.36
N ASN A 189 15.19 6.10 -24.28
CA ASN A 189 16.60 6.44 -24.06
C ASN A 189 16.97 6.68 -22.58
N LYS A 190 15.99 6.73 -21.66
CA LYS A 190 16.18 7.00 -20.23
C LYS A 190 15.93 5.77 -19.35
N LYS A 191 16.46 4.61 -19.76
CA LYS A 191 16.19 3.32 -19.09
C LYS A 191 16.67 3.26 -17.63
N ASN A 192 17.86 3.79 -17.34
CA ASN A 192 18.36 3.85 -15.96
C ASN A 192 17.48 4.74 -15.06
N ALA A 193 16.97 5.86 -15.59
CA ALA A 193 16.06 6.73 -14.83
C ALA A 193 14.72 6.03 -14.56
N ALA A 194 14.20 5.28 -15.54
CA ALA A 194 13.01 4.46 -15.35
C ALA A 194 13.23 3.35 -14.30
N ALA A 195 14.38 2.66 -14.30
CA ALA A 195 14.72 1.69 -13.26
C ALA A 195 14.74 2.34 -11.87
N VAL A 196 15.36 3.52 -11.72
CA VAL A 196 15.35 4.28 -10.46
C VAL A 196 13.92 4.64 -10.04
N CYS A 197 13.08 5.10 -10.97
CA CYS A 197 11.69 5.43 -10.68
C CYS A 197 10.90 4.21 -10.18
N GLU A 198 11.13 3.02 -10.76
CA GLU A 198 10.49 1.78 -10.30
C GLU A 198 10.87 1.45 -8.85
N TRP A 199 12.17 1.55 -8.51
CA TRP A 199 12.64 1.35 -7.13
C TRP A 199 12.03 2.35 -6.15
N VAL A 200 12.00 3.63 -6.52
CA VAL A 200 11.42 4.68 -5.70
C VAL A 200 9.93 4.45 -5.51
N ALA A 201 9.18 4.12 -6.58
CA ALA A 201 7.75 3.79 -6.50
C ALA A 201 7.50 2.59 -5.59
N ALA A 202 8.26 1.50 -5.74
CA ALA A 202 8.11 0.32 -4.89
C ALA A 202 8.34 0.62 -3.41
N LEU A 203 9.34 1.46 -3.09
CA LEU A 203 9.60 1.89 -1.71
C LEU A 203 8.47 2.78 -1.16
N ILE A 204 8.00 3.75 -1.94
CA ILE A 204 6.87 4.61 -1.57
C ILE A 204 5.62 3.77 -1.34
N PHE A 205 5.31 2.83 -2.24
CA PHE A 205 4.21 1.88 -2.11
C PHE A 205 4.34 1.04 -0.83
N ALA A 206 5.54 0.53 -0.50
CA ALA A 206 5.77 -0.17 0.76
C ALA A 206 5.44 0.72 1.96
N PHE A 207 5.97 1.95 2.02
CA PHE A 207 5.66 2.89 3.10
C PHE A 207 4.18 3.29 3.16
N PHE A 208 3.50 3.37 2.01
CA PHE A 208 2.06 3.59 1.96
C PHE A 208 1.29 2.44 2.64
N VAL A 209 1.65 1.18 2.36
CA VAL A 209 1.08 0.01 3.06
C VAL A 209 1.32 0.12 4.57
N PHE A 210 2.46 0.67 4.99
CA PHE A 210 2.78 0.82 6.42
C PHE A 210 1.87 1.85 7.09
N SER A 211 1.42 2.85 6.34
CA SER A 211 0.57 3.92 6.86
C SER A 211 -0.80 3.41 7.36
N PHE A 212 -1.26 2.24 6.92
CA PHE A 212 -2.52 1.62 7.40
C PHE A 212 -2.47 1.24 8.88
N VAL A 213 -1.27 1.04 9.45
CA VAL A 213 -1.12 0.80 10.90
C VAL A 213 -1.68 1.98 11.70
N ILE A 214 -1.49 3.21 11.20
CA ILE A 214 -1.96 4.44 11.87
C ILE A 214 -3.50 4.47 11.96
N ASP A 215 -4.21 3.87 11.00
CA ASP A 215 -5.68 3.82 10.99
C ASP A 215 -6.27 2.74 11.87
N LEU A 216 -5.54 1.62 12.01
CA LEU A 216 -5.99 0.49 12.81
C LEU A 216 -5.67 0.68 14.29
N LEU A 217 -4.58 1.38 14.64
CA LEU A 217 -4.16 1.62 16.03
C LEU A 217 -5.27 2.23 16.94
N PRO A 218 -6.05 3.24 16.50
CA PRO A 218 -7.09 3.85 17.32
C PRO A 218 -8.24 2.92 17.71
N SER A 219 -8.38 1.76 17.05
CA SER A 219 -9.40 0.75 17.36
C SER A 219 -9.05 -0.15 18.56
N VAL A 220 -7.77 -0.20 18.95
CA VAL A 220 -7.29 -1.12 19.98
C VAL A 220 -7.76 -0.68 21.36
N ARG A 221 -8.72 -1.40 21.92
CA ARG A 221 -9.18 -1.18 23.30
C ARG A 221 -8.12 -1.63 24.30
N THR A 222 -7.68 -0.73 25.17
CA THR A 222 -6.79 -1.06 26.30
C THR A 222 -7.40 -0.58 27.61
N LYS A 223 -6.81 -0.97 28.76
CA LYS A 223 -7.26 -0.51 30.09
C LYS A 223 -7.28 1.02 30.23
N ARG A 224 -6.56 1.78 29.41
CA ARG A 224 -6.48 3.25 29.46
C ARG A 224 -6.89 3.93 28.15
N HIS A 225 -7.32 3.18 27.13
CA HIS A 225 -7.67 3.74 25.81
C HIS A 225 -9.03 3.23 25.35
N VAL A 226 -9.94 4.18 25.14
CA VAL A 226 -11.25 3.93 24.56
C VAL A 226 -11.16 4.01 23.02
N PRO A 227 -11.74 3.07 22.26
CA PRO A 227 -11.72 3.10 20.81
C PRO A 227 -12.27 4.40 20.21
N GLN A 228 -11.69 4.84 19.09
CA GLN A 228 -12.04 6.10 18.45
C GLN A 228 -13.55 6.24 18.14
N GLY A 229 -14.19 5.17 17.64
CA GLY A 229 -15.61 5.19 17.31
C GLY A 229 -16.52 5.39 18.54
N GLU A 230 -16.13 4.85 19.70
CA GLU A 230 -16.85 5.05 20.96
C GLU A 230 -16.70 6.51 21.46
N LYS A 231 -15.53 7.14 21.29
CA LYS A 231 -15.32 8.56 21.64
C LYS A 231 -16.25 9.48 20.85
N TYR A 232 -16.50 9.19 19.58
CA TYR A 232 -17.43 9.96 18.75
C TYR A 232 -18.90 9.68 19.06
N ALA A 233 -19.24 8.48 19.51
CA ALA A 233 -20.60 8.12 19.89
C ALA A 233 -20.98 8.65 21.29
N ARG A 234 -20.01 8.75 22.21
CA ARG A 234 -20.22 9.16 23.62
C ARG A 234 -19.14 10.17 24.04
N PRO A 235 -19.34 11.48 23.83
CA PRO A 235 -18.44 12.51 24.33
C PRO A 235 -18.26 12.40 25.85
N GLY A 236 -17.03 12.50 26.36
CA GLY A 236 -16.71 12.39 27.79
C GLY A 236 -16.63 10.95 28.34
N VAL A 237 -16.67 9.92 27.49
CA VAL A 237 -16.55 8.51 27.96
C VAL A 237 -15.21 8.18 28.62
N GLU A 238 -14.17 8.97 28.37
CA GLU A 238 -12.86 8.84 29.03
C GLU A 238 -12.87 9.32 30.49
N GLU A 239 -13.86 10.14 30.89
CA GLU A 239 -13.97 10.69 32.25
C GLU A 239 -14.74 9.77 33.20
N ARG A 240 -15.36 8.69 32.68
CA ARG A 240 -16.11 7.74 33.50
C ARG A 240 -15.19 6.65 34.06
N PRO A 241 -15.30 6.30 35.36
CA PRO A 241 -14.60 5.15 35.91
C PRO A 241 -15.01 3.90 35.11
N ILE A 242 -14.01 3.11 34.76
CA ILE A 242 -14.18 1.89 33.97
C ILE A 242 -14.71 0.81 34.92
N ASP A 243 -16.02 0.77 35.10
CA ASP A 243 -16.67 -0.34 35.80
C ASP A 243 -16.59 -1.58 34.89
N PHE A 244 -15.85 -2.58 35.35
CA PHE A 244 -15.72 -3.89 34.70
C PHE A 244 -16.80 -4.84 35.20
#